data_AF-A0A2A5RUK9-F1
#
_entry.id   AF-A0A2A5RUK9-F1
#
_cell.length_a   1.000
_cell.length_b   1.000
_cell.length_c   1.000
_cell.angle_alpha   90.00
_cell.angle_beta   90.00
_cell.angle_gamma   90.00
#
_symmetry.space_group_name_H-M   'P 1'
#
loop_
_entity.id
_entity.type
_entity.pdbx_description
1 polymer ?
#
loop_
_entity_poly.entity_id
_entity_poly.type
_entity_poly.pdbx_seq_one_letter_code
_entity_poly.pdbx_strand_id
1 'polypeptide(L)'
;MGTKEGVCILCQQEKQLNLEHVPPQAVGNKGGKNTITGELFFLQDWDFNKKGLPREIKRRPYGNAYYTLCIDCNSKFGGDYVGHYVNFAKENKEFLYRVQNTKNGSDVYKTHSMRGVNPLRIAKEIVAMFFSINGNEDEKDKNFLDSVRLYLQIPSSNEFPIEKYEVIMNYYSD
;
A
#
# COMPACT_ATOMS: atom_id res chain seq x y z
N MET A 1 -9.79 16.10 9.93
CA MET A 1 -8.55 15.56 9.34
C MET A 1 -7.46 16.57 9.58
N GLY A 2 -6.27 16.13 10.00
CA GLY A 2 -5.14 17.04 10.17
C GLY A 2 -4.60 17.46 8.80
N THR A 3 -3.98 18.63 8.76
CA THR A 3 -3.26 19.14 7.58
C THR A 3 -1.91 19.66 8.02
N LYS A 4 -0.92 19.62 7.13
CA LYS A 4 0.44 20.08 7.41
C LYS A 4 1.02 20.75 6.16
N GLU A 5 1.70 21.88 6.31
CA GLU A 5 2.47 22.46 5.20
C GLU A 5 3.68 21.57 4.86
N GLY A 6 3.96 21.40 3.57
CA GLY A 6 5.11 20.65 3.09
C GLY A 6 5.13 20.51 1.58
N VAL A 7 6.17 19.83 1.07
CA VAL A 7 6.30 19.57 -0.36
C VAL A 7 5.51 18.33 -0.72
N CYS A 8 4.58 18.46 -1.67
CA CYS A 8 3.84 17.31 -2.17
C CYS A 8 4.78 16.38 -2.94
N ILE A 9 4.82 15.10 -2.57
CA ILE A 9 5.72 14.12 -3.18
C ILE A 9 5.44 13.90 -4.67
N LEU A 10 4.19 14.14 -5.12
CA LEU A 10 3.78 13.96 -6.49
C LEU A 10 4.01 15.20 -7.37
N CYS A 11 3.48 16.37 -6.98
CA CYS A 11 3.58 17.57 -7.80
C CYS A 11 4.78 18.46 -7.47
N GLN A 12 5.51 18.15 -6.38
CA GLN A 12 6.71 18.86 -5.91
C GLN A 12 6.48 20.33 -5.55
N GLN A 13 5.22 20.72 -5.34
CA GLN A 13 4.86 22.07 -4.88
C GLN A 13 4.72 22.09 -3.37
N GLU A 14 5.18 23.18 -2.74
CA GLU A 14 4.91 23.48 -1.34
C GLU A 14 3.44 23.87 -1.18
N LYS A 15 2.69 23.04 -0.45
CA LYS A 15 1.23 23.13 -0.30
C LYS A 15 0.80 22.52 1.04
N GLN A 16 -0.45 22.78 1.39
CA GLN A 16 -1.13 22.06 2.45
C GLN A 16 -1.31 20.58 2.08
N LEU A 17 -0.63 19.71 2.81
CA LEU A 17 -0.73 18.25 2.72
C LEU A 17 -1.86 17.76 3.62
N ASN A 18 -2.66 16.82 3.12
CA ASN A 18 -3.67 16.15 3.94
C ASN A 18 -3.09 14.89 4.58
N LEU A 19 -3.77 14.38 5.61
CA LEU A 19 -3.41 13.10 6.21
C LEU A 19 -4.02 11.97 5.39
N GLU A 20 -3.22 11.26 4.60
CA GLU A 20 -3.64 10.07 3.87
C GLU A 20 -3.29 8.77 4.62
N HIS A 21 -4.10 7.73 4.43
CA HIS A 21 -3.84 6.40 4.98
C HIS A 21 -3.22 5.50 3.92
N VAL A 22 -2.11 4.85 4.26
CA VAL A 22 -1.38 3.94 3.37
C VAL A 22 -1.16 2.60 4.07
N PRO A 23 -1.83 1.51 3.67
CA PRO A 23 -2.86 1.41 2.62
C PRO A 23 -4.16 2.18 2.93
N PRO A 24 -5.11 2.31 1.97
CA PRO A 24 -6.39 2.96 2.23
C PRO A 24 -7.17 2.38 3.43
N GLN A 25 -7.84 3.23 4.22
CA GLN A 25 -8.64 2.76 5.37
C GLN A 25 -9.71 1.73 4.98
N ALA A 26 -10.26 1.86 3.77
CA ALA A 26 -11.31 1.00 3.25
C ALA A 26 -10.86 -0.47 3.10
N VAL A 27 -9.55 -0.74 3.08
CA VAL A 27 -8.98 -2.10 3.04
C VAL A 27 -8.50 -2.60 4.42
N GLY A 28 -8.86 -1.90 5.50
CA GLY A 28 -8.60 -2.34 6.86
C GLY A 28 -7.52 -1.57 7.61
N ASN A 29 -6.90 -0.55 7.00
CA ASN A 29 -5.97 0.35 7.68
C ASN A 29 -6.70 1.39 8.56
N LYS A 30 -7.56 0.92 9.46
CA LYS A 30 -8.36 1.76 10.38
C LYS A 30 -7.65 2.00 11.71
N GLY A 31 -6.54 1.32 11.95
CA GLY A 31 -5.85 1.33 13.24
C GLY A 31 -6.40 0.35 14.26
N GLY A 32 -5.95 0.53 15.50
CA GLY A 32 -6.41 -0.24 16.66
C GLY A 32 -5.57 -1.48 16.92
N LYS A 33 -6.19 -2.53 17.47
CA LYS A 33 -5.47 -3.72 17.97
C LYS A 33 -4.71 -4.49 16.89
N ASN A 34 -5.14 -4.35 15.63
CA ASN A 34 -4.66 -5.13 14.48
C ASN A 34 -3.68 -4.36 13.58
N THR A 35 -3.41 -3.08 13.85
CA THR A 35 -2.40 -2.33 13.08
C THR A 35 -1.15 -2.14 13.90
N ILE A 36 -0.08 -2.78 13.46
CA ILE A 36 1.21 -2.80 14.13
C ILE A 36 2.27 -2.11 13.26
N THR A 37 3.25 -1.51 13.92
CA THR A 37 4.40 -0.85 13.30
C THR A 37 5.64 -1.32 14.05
N GLY A 38 6.73 -1.54 13.34
CA GLY A 38 8.00 -2.01 13.90
C GLY A 38 8.99 -2.17 12.75
N GLU A 39 10.28 -2.30 13.05
CA GLU A 39 11.23 -2.63 12.00
C GLU A 39 10.94 -4.03 11.45
N LEU A 40 11.16 -4.21 10.14
CA LEU A 40 10.86 -5.45 9.44
C LEU A 40 11.53 -6.66 10.09
N PHE A 41 12.76 -6.49 10.59
CA PHE A 41 13.50 -7.52 11.31
C PHE A 41 12.72 -8.07 12.53
N PHE A 42 12.15 -7.18 13.35
CA PHE A 42 11.34 -7.60 14.50
C PHE A 42 10.01 -8.23 14.10
N LEU A 43 9.48 -7.92 12.92
CA LEU A 43 8.25 -8.53 12.41
C LEU A 43 8.50 -9.92 11.81
N GLN A 44 9.66 -10.15 11.19
CA GLN A 44 10.02 -11.42 10.56
C GLN A 44 10.30 -12.51 11.60
N ASP A 45 10.97 -12.15 12.70
CA ASP A 45 11.33 -13.10 13.75
C ASP A 45 10.21 -13.34 14.77
N TRP A 46 9.09 -12.60 14.67
CA TRP A 46 8.02 -12.68 15.62
C TRP A 46 7.00 -13.76 15.27
N ASP A 47 6.89 -14.76 16.14
CA ASP A 47 5.82 -15.75 16.10
C ASP A 47 4.47 -15.10 16.47
N PHE A 48 3.64 -14.88 15.45
CA PHE A 48 2.29 -14.32 15.57
C PHE A 48 1.36 -15.14 16.49
N ASN A 49 1.72 -16.39 16.83
CA ASN A 49 0.96 -17.22 17.77
C ASN A 49 1.33 -16.98 19.24
N LYS A 50 2.43 -16.27 19.53
CA LYS A 50 2.83 -15.96 20.91
C LYS A 50 1.96 -14.84 21.51
N LYS A 51 1.63 -14.97 22.79
CA LYS A 51 0.90 -13.94 23.54
C LYS A 51 1.80 -12.74 23.80
N GLY A 52 1.45 -11.60 23.20
CA GLY A 52 2.07 -10.30 23.46
C GLY A 52 2.91 -9.81 22.28
N LEU A 53 2.85 -8.50 22.02
CA LEU A 53 3.67 -7.83 21.01
C LEU A 53 5.09 -7.64 21.58
N PRO A 54 6.15 -7.91 20.80
CA PRO A 54 7.51 -7.47 21.11
C PRO A 54 7.51 -5.98 21.47
N ARG A 55 8.41 -5.58 22.36
CA ARG A 55 8.48 -4.20 22.87
C ARG A 55 8.72 -3.19 21.75
N GLU A 56 9.40 -3.63 20.72
CA GLU A 56 9.79 -2.90 19.52
C GLU A 56 8.61 -2.70 18.56
N ILE A 57 7.57 -3.53 18.69
CA ILE A 57 6.35 -3.44 17.88
C ILE A 57 5.29 -2.63 18.62
N LYS A 58 4.85 -1.54 18.00
CA LYS A 58 3.84 -0.64 18.56
C LYS A 58 2.53 -0.77 17.80
N ARG A 59 1.41 -0.55 18.48
CA ARG A 59 0.10 -0.41 17.83
C ARG A 59 -0.07 1.00 17.30
N ARG A 60 -0.64 1.13 16.11
CA ARG A 60 -1.03 2.42 15.51
C ARG A 60 -2.54 2.62 15.71
N PRO A 61 -2.99 3.53 16.59
CA PRO A 61 -4.41 3.72 16.89
C PRO A 61 -5.23 4.16 15.67
N TYR A 62 -4.60 4.86 14.72
CA TYR A 62 -5.25 5.38 13.51
C TYR A 62 -4.78 4.66 12.23
N GLY A 63 -4.00 3.59 12.37
CA GLY A 63 -3.37 2.94 11.24
C GLY A 63 -2.15 3.72 10.75
N ASN A 64 -1.62 3.31 9.60
CA ASN A 64 -0.48 3.97 8.97
C ASN A 64 -0.98 5.17 8.17
N ALA A 65 -0.55 6.36 8.57
CA ALA A 65 -0.99 7.61 7.97
C ALA A 65 0.18 8.57 7.81
N TYR A 66 0.19 9.29 6.69
CA TYR A 66 1.31 10.11 6.24
C TYR A 66 0.80 11.46 5.74
N TYR A 67 1.69 12.44 5.64
CA TYR A 67 1.43 13.75 5.05
C TYR A 67 2.35 13.88 3.83
N THR A 68 1.97 13.27 2.70
CA THR A 68 2.83 13.19 1.50
C THR A 68 2.19 13.82 0.27
N LEU A 69 0.86 13.85 0.21
CA LEU A 69 0.11 14.39 -0.92
C LEU A 69 -0.61 15.69 -0.55
N CYS A 70 -0.63 16.65 -1.49
CA CYS A 70 -1.53 17.79 -1.37
C CYS A 70 -2.97 17.34 -1.67
N ILE A 71 -3.94 18.16 -1.24
CA ILE A 71 -5.38 17.88 -1.41
C ILE A 71 -5.75 17.57 -2.87
N ASP A 72 -5.21 18.33 -3.82
CA ASP A 72 -5.49 18.16 -5.25
C ASP A 72 -5.01 16.79 -5.75
N CYS A 73 -3.75 16.44 -5.45
CA CYS A 73 -3.13 15.19 -5.89
C CYS A 73 -3.80 13.99 -5.23
N ASN A 74 -4.07 14.08 -3.93
CA ASN A 74 -4.74 13.01 -3.20
C ASN A 74 -6.18 12.78 -3.71
N SER A 75 -6.93 13.85 -4.02
CA SER A 75 -8.28 13.73 -4.57
C SER A 75 -8.27 13.08 -5.95
N LYS A 76 -7.30 13.47 -6.80
CA LYS A 76 -7.09 12.84 -8.10
C LYS A 76 -6.80 11.34 -7.96
N PHE A 77 -5.87 10.94 -7.10
CA PHE A 77 -5.55 9.52 -6.85
C PHE A 77 -6.74 8.75 -6.32
N GLY A 78 -7.52 9.35 -5.42
CA GLY A 78 -8.76 8.80 -4.90
C GLY A 78 -9.74 8.40 -6.01
N GLY A 79 -9.91 9.28 -7.01
CA GLY A 79 -10.77 9.01 -8.17
C GLY A 79 -10.15 8.05 -9.19
N ASP A 80 -8.85 8.18 -9.46
CA ASP A 80 -8.17 7.47 -10.55
C ASP A 80 -7.73 6.04 -10.20
N TYR A 81 -7.35 5.77 -8.95
CA TYR A 81 -6.61 4.56 -8.55
C TYR A 81 -7.21 3.84 -7.35
N VAL A 82 -7.46 4.57 -6.25
CA VAL A 82 -7.82 4.00 -4.95
C VAL A 82 -9.04 3.08 -5.04
N GLY A 83 -10.09 3.48 -5.77
CA GLY A 83 -11.31 2.68 -5.91
C GLY A 83 -11.06 1.29 -6.53
N HIS A 84 -10.19 1.22 -7.53
CA HIS A 84 -9.84 -0.04 -8.19
C HIS A 84 -9.08 -0.98 -7.25
N TYR A 85 -8.10 -0.46 -6.51
CA TYR A 85 -7.35 -1.24 -5.52
C TYR A 85 -8.21 -1.69 -4.35
N VAL A 86 -9.10 -0.82 -3.84
CA VAL A 86 -10.02 -1.16 -2.74
C VAL A 86 -10.91 -2.34 -3.11
N ASN A 87 -11.48 -2.33 -4.33
CA ASN A 87 -12.31 -3.43 -4.82
C ASN A 87 -11.49 -4.73 -4.93
N PHE A 88 -10.31 -4.64 -5.56
CA PHE A 88 -9.37 -5.76 -5.68
C PHE A 88 -9.01 -6.37 -4.31
N ALA A 89 -8.62 -5.55 -3.34
CA ALA A 89 -8.21 -6.01 -2.02
C ALA A 89 -9.37 -6.63 -1.23
N LYS A 90 -10.57 -6.04 -1.32
CA LYS A 90 -11.78 -6.60 -0.68
C LYS A 90 -12.16 -7.95 -1.28
N GLU A 91 -12.15 -8.08 -2.60
CA GLU A 91 -12.52 -9.33 -3.26
C GLU A 91 -11.59 -10.49 -2.86
N ASN A 92 -10.27 -10.23 -2.86
CA ASN A 92 -9.28 -11.21 -2.41
C ASN A 92 -9.44 -11.56 -0.92
N LYS A 93 -9.69 -10.56 -0.07
CA LYS A 93 -9.95 -10.78 1.36
C LYS A 93 -11.16 -11.70 1.57
N GLU A 94 -12.27 -11.45 0.88
CA GLU A 94 -13.47 -12.29 0.95
C GLU A 94 -13.21 -13.71 0.44
N PHE A 95 -12.43 -13.86 -0.64
CA PHE A 95 -12.02 -15.18 -1.13
C PHE A 95 -11.22 -15.94 -0.07
N LEU A 96 -10.21 -15.31 0.55
CA LEU A 96 -9.40 -15.93 1.60
C LEU A 96 -10.25 -16.35 2.81
N TYR A 97 -11.19 -15.51 3.25
CA TYR A 97 -12.12 -15.90 4.32
C TYR A 97 -12.98 -17.11 3.97
N ARG A 98 -13.50 -17.18 2.74
CA ARG A 98 -14.29 -18.33 2.30
C ARG A 98 -13.47 -19.61 2.31
N VAL A 99 -12.23 -19.55 1.83
CA VAL A 99 -11.33 -20.71 1.76
C VAL A 99 -10.87 -21.17 3.15
N GLN A 100 -10.51 -20.25 4.04
CA GLN A 100 -10.11 -20.60 5.41
C GLN A 100 -11.24 -21.26 6.21
N ASN A 101 -12.49 -20.89 5.93
CA ASN A 101 -13.66 -21.45 6.60
C ASN A 101 -14.19 -22.73 5.94
N THR A 102 -13.67 -23.14 4.79
CA THR A 102 -13.99 -24.46 4.22
C THR A 102 -13.23 -25.56 4.95
N LYS A 103 -13.89 -26.21 5.91
CA LYS A 103 -13.45 -27.48 6.48
C LYS A 103 -13.48 -28.55 5.40
N ASN A 104 -12.41 -28.75 4.65
CA ASN A 104 -12.21 -30.00 3.91
C ASN A 104 -10.72 -30.25 3.71
N GLY A 105 -10.30 -31.42 4.18
CA GLY A 105 -8.93 -31.89 4.10
C GLY A 105 -8.44 -32.03 2.65
N SER A 106 -7.11 -32.03 2.54
CA SER A 106 -6.27 -31.95 1.33
C SER A 106 -6.09 -30.54 0.77
N ASP A 107 -4.81 -30.17 0.62
CA ASP A 107 -4.29 -28.96 -0.03
C ASP A 107 -4.69 -28.88 -1.50
N VAL A 108 -5.97 -28.64 -1.76
CA VAL A 108 -6.45 -28.39 -3.11
C VAL A 108 -6.17 -26.93 -3.42
N TYR A 109 -5.21 -26.67 -4.33
CA TYR A 109 -5.00 -25.36 -4.95
C TYR A 109 -6.34 -24.66 -5.24
N LYS A 110 -6.63 -23.57 -4.54
CA LYS A 110 -7.85 -22.79 -4.75
C LYS A 110 -7.57 -21.69 -5.75
N THR A 111 -8.27 -21.71 -6.87
CA THR A 111 -8.16 -20.66 -7.90
C THR A 111 -9.19 -19.57 -7.64
N HIS A 112 -8.74 -18.31 -7.64
CA HIS A 112 -9.59 -17.13 -7.64
C HIS A 112 -9.44 -16.37 -8.96
N SER A 113 -10.55 -16.15 -9.66
CA SER A 113 -10.58 -15.33 -10.86
C SER A 113 -11.46 -14.11 -10.61
N MET A 114 -10.97 -12.94 -11.01
CA MET A 114 -11.68 -11.66 -10.94
C MET A 114 -11.87 -11.14 -12.36
N ARG A 115 -13.07 -10.66 -12.69
CA ARG A 115 -13.38 -10.05 -14.00
C ARG A 115 -13.73 -8.57 -13.81
N GLY A 116 -13.50 -7.76 -14.85
CA GLY A 116 -13.81 -6.33 -14.81
C GLY A 116 -12.90 -5.50 -13.91
N VAL A 117 -11.75 -6.07 -13.49
CA VAL A 117 -10.71 -5.32 -12.80
C VAL A 117 -9.90 -4.48 -13.78
N ASN A 118 -9.32 -3.38 -13.33
CA ASN A 118 -8.36 -2.59 -14.10
C ASN A 118 -6.95 -2.78 -13.51
N PRO A 119 -6.15 -3.72 -14.03
CA PRO A 119 -4.86 -4.09 -13.44
C PRO A 119 -3.88 -2.91 -13.40
N LEU A 120 -3.90 -2.04 -14.41
CA LEU A 120 -3.01 -0.87 -14.45
C LEU A 120 -3.29 0.08 -13.29
N ARG A 121 -4.57 0.34 -12.99
CA ARG A 121 -4.96 1.24 -11.89
C ARG A 121 -4.65 0.63 -10.53
N ILE A 122 -4.81 -0.68 -10.40
CA ILE A 122 -4.40 -1.43 -9.20
C ILE A 122 -2.88 -1.32 -9.00
N ALA A 123 -2.09 -1.56 -10.05
CA ALA A 123 -0.64 -1.46 -9.99
C ALA A 123 -0.17 -0.04 -9.68
N LYS A 124 -0.79 0.98 -10.27
CA LYS A 124 -0.51 2.40 -9.96
C LYS A 124 -0.80 2.74 -8.50
N GLU A 125 -1.90 2.26 -7.93
CA GLU A 125 -2.17 2.46 -6.50
C GLU A 125 -1.09 1.81 -5.63
N ILE A 126 -0.65 0.59 -5.97
CA ILE A 126 0.43 -0.09 -5.24
C ILE A 126 1.70 0.74 -5.28
N VAL A 127 2.09 1.22 -6.46
CA VAL A 127 3.25 2.11 -6.63
C VAL A 127 3.07 3.41 -5.85
N ALA A 128 1.88 4.02 -5.88
CA ALA A 128 1.56 5.23 -5.13
C ALA A 128 1.76 5.05 -3.62
N MET A 129 1.29 3.94 -3.06
CA MET A 129 1.48 3.62 -1.65
C MET A 129 2.96 3.51 -1.27
N PHE A 130 3.76 2.80 -2.06
CA PHE A 130 5.21 2.72 -1.83
C PHE A 130 5.88 4.09 -1.99
N PHE A 131 5.45 4.87 -2.98
CA PHE A 131 5.98 6.20 -3.23
C PHE A 131 5.71 7.15 -2.06
N SER A 132 4.51 7.11 -1.45
CA SER A 132 4.20 7.87 -0.23
C SER A 132 5.06 7.46 0.97
N ILE A 133 5.35 6.17 1.14
CA ILE A 133 6.14 5.70 2.30
C ILE A 133 7.63 6.01 2.13
N ASN A 134 8.17 5.83 0.92
CA ASN A 134 9.62 5.79 0.70
C ASN A 134 10.17 6.96 -0.13
N GLY A 135 9.34 7.67 -0.89
CA GLY A 135 9.83 8.64 -1.89
C GLY A 135 10.26 9.98 -1.30
N ASN A 136 10.31 10.09 0.02
CA ASN A 136 10.84 11.25 0.75
C ASN A 136 12.22 10.98 1.37
N GLU A 137 12.84 9.83 1.09
CA GLU A 137 14.24 9.59 1.46
C GLU A 137 15.17 10.32 0.48
N ASP A 138 16.04 11.14 1.06
CA ASP A 138 16.94 12.07 0.40
C ASP A 138 17.80 11.44 -0.72
N GLU A 139 17.75 12.09 -1.89
CA GLU A 139 18.81 12.24 -2.90
C GLU A 139 19.68 11.03 -3.32
N LYS A 140 19.11 10.01 -3.97
CA LYS A 140 19.96 9.13 -4.81
C LYS A 140 19.58 9.00 -6.27
N ASP A 141 18.31 9.20 -6.65
CA ASP A 141 17.93 9.11 -8.06
C ASP A 141 16.71 9.98 -8.39
N LYS A 142 16.94 11.29 -8.54
CA LYS A 142 15.88 12.24 -8.92
C LYS A 142 15.18 11.83 -10.22
N ASN A 143 15.93 11.31 -11.20
CA ASN A 143 15.39 10.91 -12.50
C ASN A 143 14.42 9.73 -12.36
N PHE A 144 14.73 8.78 -11.47
CA PHE A 144 13.81 7.71 -11.10
C PHE A 144 12.55 8.24 -10.41
N LEU A 145 12.70 9.10 -9.41
CA LEU A 145 11.52 9.65 -8.72
C LEU A 145 10.64 10.46 -9.67
N ASP A 146 11.24 11.19 -10.61
CA ASP A 146 10.52 11.91 -11.66
C ASP A 146 9.80 10.98 -12.63
N SER A 147 10.39 9.85 -13.03
CA SER A 147 9.70 8.88 -13.89
C SER A 147 8.54 8.21 -13.16
N VAL A 148 8.68 7.92 -11.86
CA VAL A 148 7.57 7.44 -11.03
C VAL A 148 6.46 8.50 -10.91
N ARG A 149 6.81 9.78 -10.74
CA ARG A 149 5.82 10.89 -10.76
C ARG A 149 5.07 10.95 -12.08
N LEU A 150 5.77 10.91 -13.21
CA LEU A 150 5.16 10.92 -14.54
C LEU A 150 4.22 9.72 -14.73
N TYR A 151 4.68 8.54 -14.36
CA TYR A 151 3.86 7.32 -14.36
C TYR A 151 2.59 7.52 -13.54
N LEU A 152 2.67 8.04 -12.31
CA LEU A 152 1.49 8.20 -11.46
C LEU A 152 0.60 9.38 -11.84
N GLN A 153 1.13 10.45 -12.45
CA GLN A 153 0.35 11.62 -12.85
C GLN A 153 -0.50 11.39 -14.10
N ILE A 154 -0.08 10.47 -14.98
CA ILE A 154 -0.76 10.13 -16.23
C ILE A 154 -1.56 8.83 -16.06
N PRO A 155 -2.90 8.92 -15.96
CA PRO A 155 -3.78 7.79 -15.68
C PRO A 155 -3.64 6.60 -16.64
N SER A 156 -3.39 6.89 -17.92
CA SER A 156 -3.23 5.90 -19.00
C SER A 156 -1.80 5.41 -19.21
N SER A 157 -0.80 6.04 -18.59
CA SER A 157 0.61 5.67 -18.81
C SER A 157 0.88 4.25 -18.30
N ASN A 158 1.52 3.43 -19.11
CA ASN A 158 2.08 2.14 -18.74
C ASN A 158 3.62 2.17 -18.70
N GLU A 159 4.21 3.36 -18.82
CA GLU A 159 5.66 3.58 -18.80
C GLU A 159 6.14 3.63 -17.35
N PHE A 160 6.43 2.46 -16.80
CA PHE A 160 7.07 2.30 -15.50
C PHE A 160 8.55 1.97 -15.71
N PRO A 161 9.50 2.56 -14.94
CA PRO A 161 10.94 2.36 -15.14
C PRO A 161 11.39 0.97 -14.65
N ILE A 162 10.97 -0.08 -15.35
CA ILE A 162 11.15 -1.49 -14.97
C ILE A 162 12.61 -1.87 -14.76
N GLU A 163 13.53 -1.23 -15.47
CA GLU A 163 14.97 -1.44 -15.39
C GLU A 163 15.57 -1.04 -14.03
N LYS A 164 14.83 -0.29 -13.21
CA LYS A 164 15.22 0.13 -11.86
C LYS A 164 14.53 -0.64 -10.74
N TYR A 165 13.63 -1.58 -11.07
CA TYR A 165 12.89 -2.37 -10.09
C TYR A 165 13.29 -3.85 -10.10
N GLU A 166 13.47 -4.40 -8.91
CA GLU A 166 13.56 -5.84 -8.67
C GLU A 166 12.37 -6.26 -7.81
N VAL A 167 11.66 -7.30 -8.25
CA VAL A 167 10.60 -7.92 -7.45
C VAL A 167 11.16 -9.19 -6.83
N ILE A 168 11.42 -9.15 -5.52
CA ILE A 168 11.88 -10.31 -4.76
C ILE A 168 10.65 -10.95 -4.10
N MET A 169 10.24 -12.13 -4.58
CA MET A 169 9.19 -12.93 -3.97
C MET A 169 9.82 -14.09 -3.20
N ASN A 170 9.78 -14.01 -1.88
CA ASN A 170 10.24 -15.08 -0.99
C ASN A 170 9.07 -16.04 -0.76
N TYR A 171 9.21 -17.28 -1.20
CA TYR A 171 8.26 -18.36 -0.93
C TYR A 171 8.77 -19.19 0.23
N TYR A 172 8.05 -19.16 1.34
CA TYR A 172 8.28 -20.06 2.46
C TYR A 172 7.31 -21.24 2.29
N SER A 173 7.87 -22.41 2.01
CA SER A 173 7.16 -23.68 2.14
C SER A 173 7.34 -24.16 3.57
N ASP A 174 6.23 -24.38 4.28
CA ASP A 174 6.21 -25.21 5.49
C ASP A 174 6.63 -26.66 5.14
#